data_AF-A0A5C0VJ74-F1
#
_entry.id   AF-A0A5C0VJ74-F1
#
_cell.length_a   1.000
_cell.length_b   1.000
_cell.length_c   1.000
_cell.angle_alpha   90.00
_cell.angle_beta   90.00
_cell.angle_gamma   90.00
#
_symmetry.space_group_name_H-M   'P 1'
#
loop_
_entity.id
_entity.type
_entity.pdbx_description
1 polymer ?
#
loop_
_entity_poly.entity_id
_entity_poly.type
_entity_poly.pdbx_seq_one_letter_code
_entity_poly.pdbx_strand_id
1 'polypeptide(L)'
;MLENEIKLWQILIPSLSGIIGVLIGSLIGVFANDKLKKRESQLRILEKVFDTRLKAYESVLEMIKSLRVTVSSYSIDIDGNLITYPLILDNKYMLEEFHSKFYSNSNTNSHWLDLDVVHELYYIQDYLANLTGCLREIDEKHYPEIGKIIKQDFIDMSTKVENKLLTFFDKDIYTINLKTKKGHHKLPREVTIKRLDGSLLFINKDIICSFKNINQ
;
A
#
# COMPACT_ATOMS: atom_id res chain seq x y z
N MET A 1 -58.47 15.25 -61.46
CA MET A 1 -58.43 15.58 -60.02
C MET A 1 -57.64 14.53 -59.24
N LEU A 2 -57.98 13.24 -59.34
CA LEU A 2 -57.26 12.13 -58.70
C LEU A 2 -55.74 12.07 -59.01
N GLU A 3 -55.35 12.31 -60.26
CA GLU A 3 -53.95 12.16 -60.71
C GLU A 3 -53.00 13.21 -60.10
N ASN A 4 -53.52 14.41 -59.80
CA ASN A 4 -52.76 15.45 -59.10
C ASN A 4 -52.60 15.15 -57.62
N GLU A 5 -53.60 14.53 -56.99
CA GLU A 5 -53.50 14.08 -55.59
C GLU A 5 -52.48 12.95 -55.45
N ILE A 6 -52.47 11.98 -56.38
CA ILE A 6 -51.50 10.88 -56.37
C ILE A 6 -50.06 11.42 -56.51
N LYS A 7 -49.82 12.38 -57.42
CA LYS A 7 -48.51 13.04 -57.56
C LYS A 7 -48.11 13.81 -56.30
N LEU A 8 -49.05 14.45 -55.61
CA LEU A 8 -48.79 15.16 -54.35
C LEU A 8 -48.35 14.19 -53.24
N TRP A 9 -49.05 13.07 -53.08
CA TRP A 9 -48.71 12.04 -52.10
C TRP A 9 -47.37 11.36 -52.40
N GLN A 10 -47.04 11.13 -53.68
CA GLN A 10 -45.74 10.58 -54.11
C GLN A 10 -44.55 11.49 -53.74
N ILE A 11 -44.75 12.81 -53.66
CA ILE A 11 -43.72 13.77 -53.25
C ILE A 11 -43.67 13.93 -51.72
N LEU A 12 -44.82 13.88 -51.05
CA LEU A 12 -44.92 14.07 -49.60
C LEU A 12 -44.39 12.87 -48.79
N ILE A 13 -44.63 11.64 -49.23
CA ILE A 13 -44.22 10.43 -48.48
C ILE A 13 -42.69 10.33 -48.31
N PRO A 14 -41.85 10.48 -49.36
CA PRO A 14 -40.39 10.48 -49.20
C PRO A 14 -39.90 11.60 -48.29
N SER A 15 -40.47 12.81 -48.43
CA SER A 15 -40.11 13.98 -47.63
C SER A 15 -40.42 13.78 -46.13
N LEU A 16 -41.60 13.26 -45.81
CA LEU A 16 -42.00 12.90 -44.44
C LEU A 16 -41.12 11.77 -43.88
N SER A 17 -40.82 10.75 -44.68
CA SER A 17 -39.94 9.65 -44.27
C SER A 17 -38.52 10.13 -43.96
N GLY A 18 -38.01 11.10 -44.72
CA GLY A 18 -36.72 11.75 -44.48
C GLY A 18 -36.69 12.51 -43.16
N ILE A 19 -37.72 13.31 -42.87
CA ILE A 19 -37.84 14.06 -41.60
C ILE A 19 -37.91 13.10 -40.41
N ILE A 20 -38.74 12.06 -40.50
CA ILE A 20 -38.86 11.05 -39.45
C ILE A 20 -37.53 10.32 -39.26
N GLY A 21 -36.84 9.97 -40.35
CA GLY A 21 -35.51 9.35 -40.31
C GLY A 21 -34.47 10.22 -39.62
N VAL A 22 -34.45 11.54 -39.89
CA VAL A 22 -33.56 12.49 -39.22
C VAL A 22 -33.89 12.63 -37.74
N LEU A 23 -35.17 12.69 -37.37
CA LEU A 23 -35.60 12.78 -35.97
C LEU A 23 -35.19 11.53 -35.19
N ILE A 24 -35.48 10.33 -35.72
CA ILE A 24 -35.11 9.06 -35.09
C ILE A 24 -33.59 8.91 -35.02
N GLY A 25 -32.87 9.20 -36.11
CA GLY A 25 -31.41 9.13 -36.16
C GLY A 25 -30.75 10.07 -35.15
N SER A 26 -31.27 11.30 -35.03
CA SER A 26 -30.80 12.29 -34.05
C SER A 26 -31.05 11.83 -32.62
N LEU A 27 -32.23 11.25 -32.34
CA LEU A 27 -32.60 10.76 -31.02
C LEU A 27 -31.73 9.57 -30.59
N ILE A 28 -31.51 8.60 -31.49
CA ILE A 28 -30.57 7.49 -31.28
C ILE A 28 -29.15 8.01 -31.05
N GLY A 29 -28.71 9.00 -31.84
CA GLY A 29 -27.40 9.65 -31.71
C GLY A 29 -27.20 10.29 -30.34
N VAL A 30 -28.21 10.98 -29.80
CA VAL A 30 -28.17 11.58 -28.46
C VAL A 30 -28.02 10.50 -27.38
N PHE A 31 -28.83 9.44 -27.43
CA PHE A 31 -28.74 8.34 -26.45
C PHE A 31 -27.42 7.57 -26.53
N ALA A 32 -26.92 7.33 -27.74
CA ALA A 32 -25.62 6.68 -27.95
C ALA A 32 -24.47 7.56 -27.41
N ASN A 33 -24.48 8.85 -27.71
CA ASN A 33 -23.48 9.81 -27.23
C ASN A 33 -23.51 9.95 -25.71
N ASP A 34 -24.69 10.05 -25.08
CA ASP A 34 -24.83 10.10 -23.63
C ASP A 34 -24.27 8.83 -22.96
N LYS A 35 -24.58 7.64 -23.52
CA LYS A 35 -24.04 6.37 -23.03
C LYS A 35 -22.52 6.30 -23.16
N LEU A 36 -21.96 6.79 -24.27
CA LEU A 36 -20.51 6.85 -24.48
C LEU A 36 -19.84 7.81 -23.48
N LYS A 37 -20.38 9.02 -23.30
CA LYS A 37 -19.88 10.01 -22.33
C LYS A 37 -19.91 9.50 -20.89
N LYS A 38 -20.98 8.78 -20.51
CA LYS A 38 -21.08 8.14 -19.19
C LYS A 38 -20.01 7.08 -18.99
N ARG A 39 -19.77 6.23 -19.99
CA ARG A 39 -18.70 5.22 -19.95
C ARG A 39 -17.32 5.85 -19.86
N GLU A 40 -17.04 6.88 -20.65
CA GLU A 40 -15.77 7.60 -20.61
C GLU A 40 -15.53 8.24 -19.24
N SER A 41 -16.56 8.87 -18.66
CA SER A 41 -16.48 9.49 -17.32
C SER A 41 -16.23 8.44 -16.23
N GLN A 42 -16.90 7.29 -16.30
CA GLN A 42 -16.67 6.16 -15.39
C GLN A 42 -15.24 5.63 -15.50
N LEU A 43 -14.74 5.45 -16.72
CA LEU A 43 -13.37 5.00 -16.97
C LEU A 43 -12.32 5.98 -16.42
N ARG A 44 -12.53 7.29 -16.59
CA ARG A 44 -11.63 8.32 -16.02
C ARG A 44 -11.59 8.31 -14.49
N ILE A 45 -12.74 8.13 -13.83
CA ILE A 45 -12.80 8.02 -12.37
C ILE A 45 -12.04 6.77 -11.93
N LEU A 46 -12.27 5.67 -12.63
CA LEU A 46 -11.66 4.38 -12.35
C LEU A 46 -10.13 4.41 -12.54
N GLU A 47 -9.65 5.07 -13.59
CA GLU A 47 -8.22 5.32 -13.83
C GLU A 47 -7.60 6.11 -12.67
N LYS A 48 -8.23 7.21 -12.24
CA LYS A 48 -7.74 8.00 -11.11
C LYS A 48 -7.68 7.22 -9.79
N VAL A 49 -8.69 6.41 -9.52
CA VAL A 49 -8.72 5.56 -8.31
C VAL A 49 -7.62 4.51 -8.40
N PHE A 50 -7.44 3.90 -9.56
CA PHE A 50 -6.39 2.92 -9.80
C PHE A 50 -4.99 3.53 -9.64
N ASP A 51 -4.73 4.71 -10.21
CA ASP A 51 -3.46 5.44 -10.06
C ASP A 51 -3.17 5.78 -8.60
N THR A 52 -4.19 6.21 -7.86
CA THR A 52 -4.04 6.53 -6.44
C THR A 52 -3.71 5.28 -5.63
N ARG A 53 -4.37 4.16 -5.92
CA ARG A 53 -4.07 2.87 -5.31
C ARG A 53 -2.65 2.41 -5.64
N LEU A 54 -2.25 2.48 -6.91
CA LEU A 54 -0.90 2.11 -7.35
C LEU A 54 0.17 2.91 -6.59
N LYS A 55 0.00 4.23 -6.52
CA LYS A 55 0.90 5.11 -5.76
C LYS A 55 0.97 4.75 -4.27
N ALA A 56 -0.15 4.36 -3.66
CA ALA A 56 -0.15 3.92 -2.27
C ALA A 56 0.68 2.64 -2.07
N TYR A 57 0.55 1.66 -2.98
CA TYR A 57 1.36 0.44 -2.95
C TYR A 57 2.85 0.70 -3.17
N GLU A 58 3.19 1.55 -4.15
CA GLU A 58 4.57 1.96 -4.42
C GLU A 58 5.20 2.69 -3.22
N SER A 59 4.44 3.62 -2.62
CA SER A 59 4.89 4.39 -1.47
C SER A 59 5.17 3.51 -0.24
N VAL A 60 4.32 2.51 0.01
CA VAL A 60 4.56 1.52 1.08
C VAL A 60 5.73 0.62 0.73
N LEU A 61 5.87 0.19 -0.52
CA LEU A 61 7.00 -0.64 -0.96
C LEU A 61 8.33 0.08 -0.74
N GLU A 62 8.41 1.35 -1.10
CA GLU A 62 9.59 2.19 -0.88
C GLU A 62 9.91 2.31 0.62
N MET A 63 8.91 2.62 1.45
CA MET A 63 9.06 2.68 2.91
C MET A 63 9.58 1.36 3.48
N ILE A 64 9.01 0.24 3.07
CA ILE A 64 9.36 -1.09 3.57
C ILE A 64 10.76 -1.52 3.15
N LYS A 65 11.22 -1.13 1.96
CA LYS A 65 12.60 -1.38 1.51
C LYS A 65 13.63 -0.67 2.39
N SER A 66 13.28 0.45 3.02
CA SER A 66 14.20 1.12 3.93
C SER A 66 14.45 0.35 5.24
N LEU A 67 13.54 -0.53 5.68
CA LEU A 67 13.72 -1.38 6.87
C LEU A 67 14.93 -2.33 6.74
N ARG A 68 15.22 -2.81 5.53
CA ARG A 68 16.32 -3.74 5.23
C ARG A 68 17.63 -3.05 4.87
N VAL A 69 17.68 -1.73 4.93
CA VAL A 69 18.93 -0.98 4.71
C VAL A 69 19.82 -1.17 5.93
N THR A 70 21.03 -1.67 5.71
CA THR A 70 22.01 -1.94 6.76
C THR A 70 23.27 -1.13 6.56
N VAL A 71 23.93 -0.78 7.66
CA VAL A 71 25.25 -0.15 7.68
C VAL A 71 26.27 -1.08 8.32
N SER A 72 27.54 -0.88 7.97
CA SER A 72 28.65 -1.66 8.51
C SER A 72 28.94 -1.23 9.95
N SER A 73 29.16 -2.21 10.82
CA SER A 73 29.72 -1.96 12.15
C SER A 73 31.25 -1.86 12.15
N TYR A 74 31.89 -1.96 10.99
CA TYR A 74 33.34 -2.05 10.81
C TYR A 74 34.02 -3.24 11.51
N SER A 75 33.23 -4.16 12.08
CA SER A 75 33.68 -5.44 12.60
C SER A 75 33.44 -6.58 11.60
N ILE A 76 34.27 -7.60 11.69
CA ILE A 76 34.23 -8.80 10.86
C ILE A 76 33.88 -10.00 11.76
N ASP A 77 33.05 -10.92 11.29
CA ASP A 77 32.74 -12.16 11.98
C ASP A 77 33.85 -13.22 11.85
N ILE A 78 33.63 -14.40 12.44
CA ILE A 78 34.59 -15.51 12.43
C ILE A 78 34.83 -16.03 10.99
N ASP A 79 33.84 -15.89 10.11
CA ASP A 79 33.87 -16.37 8.73
C ASP A 79 34.40 -15.31 7.75
N GLY A 80 34.82 -14.14 8.24
CA GLY A 80 35.35 -13.06 7.41
C GLY A 80 34.28 -12.13 6.81
N ASN A 81 33.02 -12.25 7.20
CA ASN A 81 31.95 -11.37 6.72
C ASN A 81 31.84 -10.09 7.54
N LEU A 82 31.49 -8.99 6.87
CA LEU A 82 31.21 -7.73 7.56
C LEU A 82 29.92 -7.85 8.40
N ILE A 83 30.05 -7.54 9.69
CA ILE A 83 28.90 -7.47 10.58
C ILE A 83 28.16 -6.17 10.30
N THR A 84 26.89 -6.28 9.93
CA THR A 84 26.00 -5.15 9.64
C THR A 84 24.83 -5.09 10.63
N TYR A 85 24.24 -3.91 10.77
CA TYR A 85 23.04 -3.65 11.56
C TYR A 85 22.08 -2.71 10.80
N PRO A 86 20.78 -2.66 11.15
CA PRO A 86 19.80 -1.79 10.49
C PRO A 86 20.15 -0.31 10.65
N LEU A 87 20.12 0.46 9.54
CA LEU A 87 20.41 1.91 9.54
C LEU A 87 19.51 2.70 10.50
N ILE A 88 18.28 2.26 10.68
CA ILE A 88 17.31 2.89 11.59
C ILE A 88 17.73 2.80 13.08
N LEU A 89 18.74 1.99 13.41
CA LEU A 89 19.31 1.84 14.76
C LEU A 89 20.73 2.40 14.86
N ASP A 90 21.12 3.26 13.92
CA ASP A 90 22.40 3.95 14.00
C ASP A 90 22.46 4.91 15.19
N ASN A 91 21.38 5.64 15.42
CA ASN A 91 21.23 6.56 16.54
C ASN A 91 19.74 6.82 16.81
N LYS A 92 19.44 7.53 17.90
CA LYS A 92 18.06 7.82 18.31
C LYS A 92 17.28 8.63 17.28
N TYR A 93 17.93 9.60 16.63
CA TYR A 93 17.30 10.43 15.62
C TYR A 93 16.80 9.61 14.42
N MET A 94 17.63 8.71 13.90
CA MET A 94 17.26 7.84 12.77
C MET A 94 16.05 6.95 13.10
N LEU A 95 15.99 6.43 14.32
CA LEU A 95 14.86 5.61 14.78
C LEU A 95 13.56 6.43 14.85
N GLU A 96 13.59 7.60 15.49
CA GLU A 96 12.42 8.47 15.66
C GLU A 96 11.93 9.03 14.33
N GLU A 97 12.85 9.44 13.46
CA GLU A 97 12.54 9.91 12.10
C GLU A 97 11.86 8.80 11.29
N PHE A 98 12.44 7.60 11.29
CA PHE A 98 11.86 6.45 10.61
C PHE A 98 10.49 6.09 11.18
N HIS A 99 10.35 6.04 12.50
CA HIS A 99 9.10 5.70 13.19
C HIS A 99 7.96 6.67 12.80
N SER A 100 8.23 7.98 12.81
CA SER A 100 7.28 9.02 12.40
C SER A 100 6.88 8.88 10.91
N LYS A 101 7.88 8.73 10.03
CA LYS A 101 7.66 8.53 8.59
C LYS A 101 6.83 7.27 8.30
N PHE A 102 7.15 6.17 8.98
CA PHE A 102 6.45 4.89 8.83
C PHE A 102 4.97 5.00 9.24
N TYR A 103 4.67 5.66 10.36
CA TYR A 103 3.31 5.87 10.84
C TYR A 103 2.50 6.76 9.89
N SER A 104 3.09 7.88 9.47
CA SER A 104 2.45 8.81 8.53
C SER A 104 2.14 8.13 7.19
N ASN A 105 3.11 7.40 6.63
CA ASN A 105 2.95 6.68 5.37
C ASN A 105 1.89 5.58 5.48
N SER A 106 1.97 4.75 6.51
CA SER A 106 1.03 3.65 6.73
C SER A 106 -0.40 4.15 6.89
N ASN A 107 -0.63 5.19 7.70
CA ASN A 107 -1.97 5.73 7.93
C ASN A 107 -2.54 6.37 6.66
N THR A 108 -1.74 7.17 5.97
CA THR A 108 -2.14 7.85 4.73
C THR A 108 -2.54 6.85 3.65
N ASN A 109 -1.80 5.74 3.53
CA ASN A 109 -2.00 4.76 2.47
C ASN A 109 -2.97 3.62 2.85
N SER A 110 -3.21 3.36 4.13
CA SER A 110 -3.95 2.19 4.64
C SER A 110 -5.29 1.91 3.95
N HIS A 111 -6.06 2.95 3.62
CA HIS A 111 -7.38 2.81 2.99
C HIS A 111 -7.33 2.39 1.52
N TRP A 112 -6.17 2.51 0.86
CA TRP A 112 -5.95 2.05 -0.51
C TRP A 112 -5.37 0.63 -0.57
N LEU A 113 -4.87 0.11 0.55
CA LEU A 113 -4.16 -1.16 0.62
C LEU A 113 -5.11 -2.31 0.94
N ASP A 114 -4.64 -3.51 0.61
CA ASP A 114 -5.31 -4.73 0.99
C ASP A 114 -5.15 -5.00 2.48
N LEU A 115 -6.19 -5.59 3.08
CA LEU A 115 -6.23 -5.87 4.51
C LEU A 115 -5.00 -6.67 4.99
N ASP A 116 -4.54 -7.62 4.18
CA ASP A 116 -3.37 -8.44 4.50
C ASP A 116 -2.07 -7.64 4.57
N VAL A 117 -1.94 -6.58 3.77
CA VAL A 117 -0.81 -5.64 3.82
C VAL A 117 -0.96 -4.75 5.05
N VAL A 118 -2.16 -4.20 5.27
CA VAL A 118 -2.47 -3.33 6.42
C VAL A 118 -2.18 -4.04 7.74
N HIS A 119 -2.54 -5.32 7.87
CA HIS A 119 -2.23 -6.14 9.05
C HIS A 119 -0.73 -6.25 9.33
N GLU A 120 0.11 -6.40 8.30
CA GLU A 120 1.56 -6.44 8.49
C GLU A 120 2.11 -5.06 8.86
N LEU A 121 1.60 -3.98 8.27
CA LEU A 121 1.99 -2.62 8.63
C LEU A 121 1.69 -2.34 10.11
N TYR A 122 0.49 -2.70 10.59
CA TYR A 122 0.16 -2.55 12.01
C TYR A 122 1.02 -3.43 12.92
N TYR A 123 1.38 -4.63 12.50
CA TYR A 123 2.33 -5.45 13.24
C TYR A 123 3.70 -4.75 13.37
N ILE A 124 4.21 -4.16 12.28
CA ILE A 124 5.47 -3.39 12.32
C ILE A 124 5.33 -2.16 13.23
N GLN A 125 4.20 -1.45 13.20
CA GLN A 125 3.95 -0.34 14.13
C GLN A 125 4.02 -0.80 15.59
N ASP A 126 3.32 -1.89 15.93
CA ASP A 126 3.33 -2.46 17.28
C ASP A 126 4.76 -2.92 17.66
N TYR A 127 5.53 -3.49 16.75
CA TYR A 127 6.93 -3.86 16.97
C TYR A 127 7.81 -2.64 17.25
N LEU A 128 7.74 -1.59 16.42
CA LEU A 128 8.51 -0.35 16.60
C LEU A 128 8.16 0.36 17.92
N ALA A 129 6.88 0.35 18.32
CA ALA A 129 6.46 0.89 19.60
C ALA A 129 7.08 0.12 20.79
N ASN A 130 7.19 -1.20 20.70
CA ASN A 130 7.87 -1.99 21.73
C ASN A 130 9.39 -1.77 21.73
N LEU A 131 10.00 -1.67 20.55
CA LEU A 131 11.43 -1.40 20.40
C LEU A 131 11.80 -0.05 21.02
N THR A 132 11.09 1.03 20.63
CA THR A 132 11.29 2.37 21.20
C THR A 132 11.08 2.38 22.72
N GLY A 133 10.07 1.65 23.22
CA GLY A 133 9.87 1.45 24.66
C GLY A 133 11.05 0.79 25.36
N CYS A 134 11.67 -0.23 24.74
CA CYS A 134 12.86 -0.91 25.30
C CYS A 134 14.10 -0.01 25.28
N LEU A 135 14.28 0.75 24.21
CA LEU A 135 15.44 1.61 23.99
C LEU A 135 15.40 2.94 24.76
N ARG A 136 14.25 3.31 25.34
CA ARG A 136 14.02 4.61 26.01
C ARG A 136 15.07 4.97 27.07
N GLU A 137 15.56 3.96 27.80
CA GLU A 137 16.51 4.12 28.92
C GLU A 137 17.92 3.61 28.56
N ILE A 138 18.16 3.29 27.29
CA ILE A 138 19.44 2.79 26.79
C ILE A 138 20.16 3.94 26.08
N ASP A 139 21.45 4.09 26.36
CA ASP A 139 22.33 5.03 25.66
C ASP A 139 22.42 4.67 24.17
N GLU A 140 22.30 5.67 23.29
CA GLU A 140 22.24 5.48 21.84
C GLU A 140 23.48 4.78 21.27
N LYS A 141 24.63 4.84 21.96
CA LYS A 141 25.85 4.10 21.57
C LYS A 141 25.65 2.58 21.51
N HIS A 142 24.64 2.05 22.19
CA HIS A 142 24.32 0.62 22.20
C HIS A 142 23.26 0.24 21.16
N TYR A 143 22.65 1.20 20.45
CA TYR A 143 21.62 0.90 19.44
C TYR A 143 22.16 0.05 18.30
N PRO A 144 23.39 0.26 17.78
CA PRO A 144 23.99 -0.62 16.79
C PRO A 144 24.12 -2.08 17.26
N GLU A 145 24.57 -2.29 18.51
CA GLU A 145 24.72 -3.65 19.07
C GLU A 145 23.37 -4.36 19.21
N ILE A 146 22.35 -3.63 19.66
CA ILE A 146 20.98 -4.15 19.71
C ILE A 146 20.48 -4.44 18.28
N GLY A 147 20.79 -3.56 17.33
CA GLY A 147 20.47 -3.71 15.92
C GLY A 147 21.07 -4.97 15.30
N LYS A 148 22.28 -5.37 15.68
CA LYS A 148 22.87 -6.65 15.24
C LYS A 148 22.02 -7.84 15.69
N ILE A 149 21.51 -7.81 16.93
CA ILE A 149 20.68 -8.87 17.51
C ILE A 149 19.36 -9.00 16.77
N ILE A 150 18.67 -7.88 16.51
CA ILE A 150 17.31 -7.88 15.94
C ILE A 150 17.27 -7.65 14.43
N LYS A 151 18.43 -7.69 13.74
CA LYS A 151 18.53 -7.43 12.30
C LYS A 151 17.57 -8.29 11.48
N GLN A 152 17.47 -9.57 11.83
CA GLN A 152 16.63 -10.51 11.07
C GLN A 152 15.14 -10.16 11.16
N ASP A 153 14.66 -9.62 12.29
CA ASP A 153 13.27 -9.19 12.43
C ASP A 153 12.92 -8.13 11.37
N PHE A 154 13.81 -7.17 11.14
CA PHE A 154 13.61 -6.12 10.13
C PHE A 154 13.58 -6.66 8.70
N ILE A 155 14.49 -7.59 8.39
CA ILE A 155 14.54 -8.26 7.08
C ILE A 155 13.25 -9.06 6.86
N ASP A 156 12.86 -9.89 7.83
CA ASP A 156 11.68 -10.74 7.75
C ASP A 156 10.39 -9.92 7.62
N MET A 157 10.25 -8.85 8.40
CA MET A 157 9.11 -7.93 8.30
C MET A 157 9.08 -7.27 6.92
N SER A 158 10.23 -6.81 6.42
CA SER A 158 10.32 -6.18 5.11
C SER A 158 9.90 -7.14 3.99
N THR A 159 10.48 -8.35 3.98
CA THR A 159 10.18 -9.39 2.99
C THR A 159 8.72 -9.86 3.06
N LYS A 160 8.15 -10.01 4.25
CA LYS A 160 6.73 -10.40 4.39
C LYS A 160 5.80 -9.37 3.77
N VAL A 161 6.04 -8.08 3.98
CA VAL A 161 5.24 -7.02 3.37
C VAL A 161 5.49 -6.94 1.87
N GLU A 162 6.75 -6.97 1.43
CA GLU A 162 7.14 -6.95 0.01
C GLU A 162 6.43 -8.07 -0.78
N ASN A 163 6.43 -9.31 -0.28
CA ASN A 163 5.74 -10.42 -0.94
C ASN A 163 4.23 -10.21 -1.08
N LYS A 164 3.58 -9.62 -0.07
CA LYS A 164 2.15 -9.30 -0.13
C LYS A 164 1.87 -8.17 -1.11
N LEU A 165 2.74 -7.16 -1.18
CA LEU A 165 2.65 -6.08 -2.17
C LEU A 165 2.85 -6.61 -3.60
N LEU A 166 3.83 -7.49 -3.83
CA LEU A 166 4.07 -8.10 -5.13
C LEU A 166 2.87 -8.91 -5.63
N THR A 167 2.13 -9.55 -4.72
CA THR A 167 0.88 -10.26 -5.09
C THR A 167 -0.14 -9.31 -5.74
N PHE A 168 -0.23 -8.05 -5.26
CA PHE A 168 -1.07 -7.03 -5.89
C PHE A 168 -0.58 -6.66 -7.29
N PHE A 169 0.73 -6.45 -7.45
CA PHE A 169 1.33 -6.11 -8.75
C PHE A 169 1.22 -7.24 -9.78
N ASP A 170 1.28 -8.50 -9.36
CA ASP A 170 1.25 -9.64 -10.28
C ASP A 170 -0.17 -9.99 -10.75
N LYS A 171 -1.16 -9.87 -9.86
CA LYS A 171 -2.52 -10.38 -10.11
C LYS A 171 -3.55 -9.28 -10.15
N ASP A 172 -3.55 -8.42 -9.15
CA ASP A 172 -4.64 -7.48 -8.93
C ASP A 172 -4.54 -6.24 -9.82
N ILE A 173 -3.34 -5.91 -10.33
CA ILE A 173 -3.11 -4.79 -11.25
C ILE A 173 -3.95 -4.91 -12.53
N TYR A 174 -4.21 -6.14 -12.99
CA TYR A 174 -4.98 -6.42 -14.20
C TYR A 174 -6.49 -6.56 -13.94
N THR A 175 -6.89 -6.71 -12.67
CA THR A 175 -8.28 -6.82 -12.29
C THR A 175 -8.74 -5.52 -11.64
N ILE A 176 -9.48 -4.72 -12.40
CA ILE A 176 -10.07 -3.48 -11.90
C ILE A 176 -11.27 -3.83 -11.01
N ASN A 177 -10.99 -4.35 -9.81
CA ASN A 177 -11.99 -4.71 -8.83
C ASN A 177 -11.83 -3.81 -7.62
N LEU A 178 -12.59 -2.72 -7.61
CA LEU A 178 -12.60 -1.71 -6.54
C LEU A 178 -13.42 -2.15 -5.31
N LYS A 179 -13.62 -3.46 -5.10
CA LYS A 179 -14.32 -3.95 -3.93
C LYS A 179 -13.47 -3.67 -2.70
N THR A 180 -13.95 -2.77 -1.86
CA THR A 180 -13.39 -2.53 -0.53
C THR A 180 -13.46 -3.83 0.28
N LYS A 181 -12.30 -4.37 0.65
CA LYS A 181 -12.22 -5.52 1.55
C LYS A 181 -12.75 -5.06 2.91
N LYS A 182 -13.95 -5.53 3.29
CA LYS A 182 -14.55 -5.29 4.61
C LYS A 182 -13.84 -6.15 5.65
N GLY A 183 -13.36 -5.55 6.73
CA GLY A 183 -12.71 -6.28 7.82
C GLY A 183 -12.12 -5.35 8.88
N HIS A 184 -11.72 -5.91 10.01
CA HIS A 184 -10.99 -5.16 11.03
C HIS A 184 -9.55 -4.92 10.56
N HIS A 185 -9.15 -3.64 10.53
CA HIS A 185 -7.82 -3.20 10.10
C HIS A 185 -6.69 -3.65 11.03
N LYS A 186 -7.00 -4.05 12.27
CA LYS A 186 -6.04 -4.61 13.24
C LYS A 186 -6.29 -6.11 13.41
N LEU A 187 -5.23 -6.89 13.45
CA LEU A 187 -5.28 -8.30 13.82
C LEU A 187 -5.79 -8.46 15.27
N PRO A 188 -6.41 -9.61 15.61
CA PRO A 188 -6.74 -9.92 16.99
C PRO A 188 -5.50 -9.81 17.88
N ARG A 189 -5.66 -9.21 19.06
CA ARG A 189 -4.55 -8.94 20.00
C ARG A 189 -3.70 -10.19 20.29
N GLU A 190 -4.35 -11.33 20.46
CA GLU A 190 -3.69 -12.62 20.72
C GLU A 190 -2.72 -13.03 19.61
N VAL A 191 -3.10 -12.80 18.34
CA VAL A 191 -2.26 -13.10 17.18
C VAL A 191 -1.05 -12.16 17.15
N THR A 192 -1.26 -10.87 17.42
CA THR A 192 -0.17 -9.89 17.49
C THR A 192 0.82 -10.23 18.60
N ILE A 193 0.33 -10.53 19.81
CA ILE A 193 1.18 -10.90 20.96
C ILE A 193 2.01 -12.13 20.62
N LYS A 194 1.38 -13.20 20.10
CA LYS A 194 2.09 -14.42 19.72
C LYS A 194 3.19 -14.17 18.69
N ARG A 195 2.97 -13.25 17.74
CA ARG A 195 4.00 -12.87 16.76
C ARG A 195 5.13 -12.06 17.41
N LEU A 196 4.79 -11.11 18.28
CA LEU A 196 5.78 -10.31 19.01
C LEU A 196 6.66 -11.21 19.89
N ASP A 197 6.07 -12.14 20.64
CA ASP A 197 6.79 -13.08 21.51
C ASP A 197 7.78 -13.97 20.74
N GLY A 198 7.51 -14.22 19.45
CA GLY A 198 8.40 -14.96 18.55
C GLY A 198 9.46 -14.12 17.84
N SER A 199 9.51 -12.81 18.06
CA SER A 199 10.51 -11.92 17.46
C SER A 199 11.83 -11.95 18.24
N LEU A 200 12.95 -11.68 17.56
CA LEU A 200 14.26 -11.58 18.22
C LEU A 200 14.29 -10.47 19.27
N LEU A 201 13.52 -9.39 19.10
CA LEU A 201 13.35 -8.36 20.13
C LEU A 201 12.86 -8.91 21.46
N PHE A 202 11.81 -9.75 21.44
CA PHE A 202 11.24 -10.30 22.67
C PHE A 202 12.02 -11.50 23.19
N ILE A 203 12.52 -12.37 22.29
CA ILE A 203 13.37 -13.51 22.65
C ILE A 203 14.63 -13.03 23.39
N ASN A 204 15.24 -11.93 22.93
CA ASN A 204 16.47 -11.39 23.52
C ASN A 204 16.22 -10.21 24.45
N LYS A 205 14.99 -10.04 24.96
CA LYS A 205 14.61 -8.86 25.76
C LYS A 205 15.50 -8.65 26.98
N ASP A 206 15.88 -9.72 27.68
CA ASP A 206 16.74 -9.63 28.86
C ASP A 206 18.16 -9.17 28.51
N ILE A 207 18.70 -9.68 27.41
CA ILE A 207 20.01 -9.26 26.88
C ILE A 207 19.96 -7.78 26.49
N ILE A 208 18.92 -7.37 25.76
CA ILE A 208 18.73 -5.97 25.35
C ILE A 208 18.58 -5.06 26.57
N CYS A 209 17.84 -5.47 27.59
CA CYS A 209 17.67 -4.69 28.82
C CYS A 209 18.97 -4.60 29.65
N SER A 210 19.88 -5.57 29.53
CA SER A 210 21.16 -5.54 30.26
C SER A 210 22.04 -4.33 29.89
N PHE A 211 21.89 -3.79 28.68
CA PHE A 211 22.58 -2.57 28.24
C PHE A 211 22.21 -1.32 29.04
N LYS A 212 21.09 -1.33 29.80
CA LYS A 212 20.75 -0.24 30.72
C LYS A 212 21.74 -0.12 31.88
N ASN A 213 22.26 -1.24 32.35
CA ASN A 213 23.08 -1.31 33.57
C ASN A 213 24.58 -1.07 33.31
N ILE A 214 25.01 -0.98 32.04
CA ILE A 214 26.41 -0.79 31.66
C ILE A 214 26.86 0.68 31.85
N ASN A 215 25.91 1.60 32.07
CA ASN A 215 26.16 3.04 32.20
C ASN A 215 25.89 3.59 33.62
N GLN A 216 25.70 2.72 34.62
CA GLN A 216 25.79 3.07 36.04
C GLN A 216 27.17 2.69 36.57
#